data_AF-A0A918I459-F1
#
_entry.id   AF-A0A918I459-F1
#
_cell.length_a   1.000
_cell.length_b   1.000
_cell.length_c   1.000
_cell.angle_alpha   90.00
_cell.angle_beta   90.00
_cell.angle_gamma   90.00
#
_symmetry.space_group_name_H-M   'P 1'
#
loop_
_entity.id
_entity.type
_entity.pdbx_description
1 polymer ?
#
loop_
_entity_poly.entity_id
_entity_poly.type
_entity_poly.pdbx_seq_one_letter_code
_entity_poly.pdbx_strand_id
1 'polypeptide(L)'
;MYPVSDRFLDAISESYSPVTEVVLFRTDGRVEMLPLTGGSVSVDRGNATRRTCSVTLADTSLIPRTAADNLSVYGAQLRISRGVDYGNGERELVPLGVFRIDEVSGDVDEGPVTIQGKASRWW
;
A
#
# COMPACT_ATOMS: atom_id res chain seq x y z
N MET A 1 4.90 0.95 -18.62
CA MET A 1 4.24 -0.32 -18.29
C MET A 1 5.29 -1.21 -17.67
N TYR A 2 5.00 -1.88 -16.55
CA TYR A 2 5.97 -2.81 -15.95
C TYR A 2 6.00 -4.10 -16.79
N PRO A 3 7.17 -4.68 -17.05
CA PRO A 3 7.25 -5.99 -17.68
C PRO A 3 6.62 -7.03 -16.74
N VAL A 4 5.86 -7.95 -17.33
CA VAL A 4 5.23 -9.10 -16.67
C VAL A 4 5.47 -10.34 -17.53
N SER A 5 5.40 -11.52 -16.92
CA SER A 5 5.53 -12.77 -17.66
C SER A 5 4.28 -13.06 -18.51
N ASP A 6 4.44 -13.88 -19.55
CA ASP A 6 3.30 -14.39 -20.31
C ASP A 6 2.33 -15.17 -19.40
N ARG A 7 2.89 -15.93 -18.44
CA ARG A 7 2.12 -16.66 -17.40
C ARG A 7 1.25 -15.71 -16.58
N PHE A 8 1.72 -14.52 -16.25
CA PHE A 8 0.94 -13.52 -15.53
C PHE A 8 -0.22 -13.00 -16.38
N LEU A 9 0.04 -12.70 -17.66
CA LEU A 9 -0.99 -12.25 -18.60
C LEU A 9 -2.09 -13.30 -18.79
N ASP A 10 -1.69 -14.58 -18.90
CA ASP A 10 -2.62 -15.70 -18.98
C ASP A 10 -3.45 -15.80 -17.68
N ALA A 11 -2.79 -15.74 -16.51
CA ALA A 11 -3.47 -15.87 -15.22
C ALA A 11 -4.51 -14.77 -14.97
N ILE A 12 -4.22 -13.51 -15.30
CA ILE A 12 -5.18 -12.41 -15.09
C ILE A 12 -6.36 -12.43 -16.08
N SER A 13 -6.28 -13.25 -17.13
CA SER A 13 -7.38 -13.47 -18.08
C SER A 13 -8.40 -14.51 -17.62
N GLU A 14 -8.07 -15.28 -16.58
CA GLU A 14 -8.90 -16.34 -16.00
C GLU A 14 -9.21 -16.07 -14.51
N SER A 15 -9.73 -17.09 -13.81
CA SER A 15 -9.85 -17.04 -12.35
C SER A 15 -8.49 -17.29 -11.71
N TYR A 16 -8.01 -16.35 -10.90
CA TYR A 16 -6.72 -16.42 -10.21
C TYR A 16 -6.84 -16.00 -8.75
N SER A 17 -5.82 -16.33 -7.95
CA SER A 17 -5.70 -15.88 -6.56
C SER A 17 -4.98 -14.54 -6.50
N PRO A 18 -5.67 -13.41 -6.23
CA PRO A 18 -5.02 -12.11 -6.15
C PRO A 18 -4.21 -12.01 -4.86
N VAL A 19 -3.00 -11.45 -4.96
CA VAL A 19 -2.19 -11.06 -3.82
C VAL A 19 -1.92 -9.56 -3.85
N THR A 20 -2.03 -8.90 -2.70
CA THR A 20 -1.66 -7.49 -2.53
C THR A 20 -0.56 -7.42 -1.48
N GLU A 21 0.50 -6.68 -1.81
CA GLU A 21 1.61 -6.40 -0.91
C GLU A 21 1.66 -4.90 -0.64
N VAL A 22 1.72 -4.53 0.65
CA VAL A 22 1.94 -3.16 1.10
C VAL A 22 3.20 -3.13 1.94
N VAL A 23 4.18 -2.35 1.50
CA VAL A 23 5.46 -2.16 2.20
C VAL A 23 5.55 -0.72 2.67
N LEU A 24 5.71 -0.53 3.98
CA LEU A 24 5.97 0.77 4.61
C LEU A 24 7.46 1.04 4.68
N PHE A 25 7.87 2.19 4.15
CA PHE A 25 9.17 2.79 4.34
C PHE A 25 9.02 3.90 5.36
N ARG A 26 9.61 3.72 6.55
CA ARG A 26 9.61 4.70 7.62
C ARG A 26 10.72 5.73 7.42
N THR A 27 10.59 6.89 8.08
CA THR A 27 11.58 7.98 8.00
C THR A 27 12.89 7.65 8.72
N ASP A 28 12.90 6.66 9.60
CA ASP A 28 14.08 6.15 10.31
C ASP A 28 14.86 5.08 9.52
N GLY A 29 14.44 4.80 8.28
CA GLY A 29 15.06 3.81 7.39
C GLY A 29 14.54 2.37 7.58
N ARG A 30 13.61 2.13 8.52
CA ARG A 30 12.98 0.81 8.64
C ARG A 30 12.02 0.54 7.48
N VAL A 31 11.97 -0.73 7.09
CA VAL A 31 11.09 -1.23 6.03
C VAL A 31 10.29 -2.40 6.59
N GLU A 32 8.98 -2.32 6.53
CA GLU A 32 8.08 -3.34 7.07
C GLU A 32 6.94 -3.68 6.11
N MET A 33 6.55 -4.94 6.07
CA MET A 33 5.38 -5.39 5.32
C MET A 33 4.14 -5.29 6.21
N LEU A 34 3.09 -4.64 5.71
CA LEU A 34 1.87 -4.42 6.47
C LEU A 34 0.82 -5.52 6.18
N PRO A 35 0.26 -6.19 7.20
CA PRO A 35 -0.82 -7.15 7.02
C PRO A 35 -2.15 -6.42 6.80
N LEU A 36 -2.50 -6.18 5.53
CA LEU A 36 -3.73 -5.48 5.17
C LEU A 36 -4.98 -6.34 5.43
N THR A 37 -6.05 -5.69 5.87
CA THR A 37 -7.40 -6.27 5.95
C THR A 37 -8.32 -5.71 4.85
N GLY A 38 -7.93 -4.58 4.24
CA GLY A 38 -8.64 -3.96 3.15
C GLY A 38 -7.90 -2.76 2.58
N GLY A 39 -8.48 -2.14 1.55
CA GLY A 39 -7.93 -0.94 0.95
C GLY A 39 -8.29 -0.78 -0.52
N SER A 40 -7.86 0.34 -1.09
CA SER A 40 -8.05 0.69 -2.48
C SER A 40 -6.92 1.57 -3.00
N VAL A 41 -6.67 1.50 -4.31
CA VAL A 41 -5.84 2.44 -5.04
C VAL A 41 -6.72 3.03 -6.13
N SER A 42 -6.87 4.35 -6.14
CA SER A 42 -7.72 5.08 -7.07
C SER A 42 -6.89 5.91 -8.02
N VAL A 43 -7.31 5.96 -9.28
CA VAL A 43 -6.70 6.80 -10.31
C VAL A 43 -7.76 7.72 -10.90
N ASP A 44 -7.60 9.03 -10.71
CA ASP A 44 -8.49 10.05 -11.25
C ASP A 44 -7.69 11.07 -12.08
N ARG A 45 -8.03 11.17 -13.37
CA ARG A 45 -7.36 12.10 -14.30
C ARG A 45 -7.78 13.57 -14.10
N GLY A 46 -8.92 13.82 -13.45
CA GLY A 46 -9.43 15.16 -13.16
C GLY A 46 -8.79 15.81 -11.93
N ASN A 47 -8.12 15.01 -11.09
CA ASN A 47 -7.48 15.49 -9.87
C ASN A 47 -6.01 15.90 -10.13
N ALA A 48 -5.54 16.93 -9.41
CA ALA A 48 -4.15 17.38 -9.45
C ALA A 48 -3.19 16.26 -9.02
N THR A 49 -3.58 15.51 -7.98
CA THR A 49 -2.92 14.25 -7.60
C THR A 49 -3.70 13.10 -8.19
N ARG A 50 -3.17 12.51 -9.28
CA ARG A 50 -3.89 11.51 -10.06
C ARG A 50 -4.08 10.17 -9.37
N ARG A 51 -3.23 9.82 -8.40
CA ARG A 51 -3.28 8.52 -7.74
C ARG A 51 -3.29 8.69 -6.24
N THR A 52 -4.24 8.03 -5.59
CA THR A 52 -4.39 7.99 -4.14
C THR A 52 -4.56 6.55 -3.69
N CYS A 53 -4.22 6.28 -2.43
CA CYS A 53 -4.45 4.99 -1.81
C CYS A 53 -5.12 5.14 -0.45
N SER A 54 -5.84 4.10 -0.06
CA SER A 54 -6.33 3.86 1.29
C SER A 54 -5.95 2.43 1.66
N VAL A 55 -5.30 2.22 2.80
CA VAL A 55 -4.95 0.90 3.32
C VAL A 55 -5.55 0.75 4.70
N THR A 56 -6.24 -0.36 4.93
CA THR A 56 -6.86 -0.69 6.22
C THR A 56 -6.14 -1.88 6.85
N LEU A 57 -5.86 -1.79 8.14
CA LEU A 57 -5.13 -2.79 8.91
C LEU A 57 -5.61 -2.83 10.37
N ALA A 58 -5.39 -3.95 11.04
CA ALA A 58 -5.85 -4.15 12.43
C ALA A 58 -4.90 -3.55 13.48
N ASP A 59 -3.63 -3.33 13.14
CA ASP A 59 -2.59 -2.89 14.07
C ASP A 59 -2.69 -1.39 14.41
N THR A 60 -3.22 -1.07 15.59
CA THR A 60 -3.40 0.30 16.09
C THR A 60 -2.09 0.99 16.50
N SER A 61 -0.96 0.27 16.54
CA SER A 61 0.35 0.87 16.87
C SER A 61 0.85 1.86 15.82
N LEU A 62 0.27 1.82 14.61
CA LEU A 62 0.59 2.77 13.54
C LEU A 62 -0.10 4.13 13.71
N ILE A 63 -1.09 4.26 14.60
CA ILE A 63 -1.72 5.55 14.89
C ILE A 63 -0.74 6.39 15.72
N PRO A 64 -0.29 7.57 15.22
CA PRO A 64 0.67 8.38 15.94
C PRO A 64 0.08 8.93 17.24
N ARG A 65 0.73 8.64 18.38
CA ARG A 65 0.28 9.06 19.72
C ARG A 65 1.08 10.24 20.27
N THR A 66 2.28 10.47 19.73
CA THR A 66 3.18 11.55 20.13
C THR A 66 3.49 12.50 18.98
N ALA A 67 4.08 13.66 19.28
CA ALA A 67 4.56 14.58 18.25
C ALA A 67 5.66 13.96 17.36
N ALA A 68 6.51 13.10 17.94
CA ALA A 68 7.54 12.38 17.20
C ALA A 68 6.92 11.38 16.22
N ASP A 69 5.88 10.66 16.64
CA ASP A 69 5.17 9.72 15.76
C ASP A 69 4.52 10.45 14.60
N ASN A 70 3.90 11.61 14.86
CA ASN A 70 3.31 12.45 13.81
C ASN A 70 4.37 12.84 12.76
N LEU A 71 5.56 13.28 13.17
CA LEU A 71 6.65 13.59 12.25
C LEU A 71 7.14 12.35 11.49
N SER A 72 7.10 11.16 12.09
CA SER A 72 7.46 9.91 11.40
C SER A 72 6.46 9.52 10.31
N VAL A 73 5.17 9.81 10.53
CA VAL A 73 4.09 9.60 9.55
C VAL A 73 4.26 10.57 8.38
N TYR A 74 4.55 11.85 8.66
CA TYR A 74 4.82 12.87 7.65
C TYR A 74 6.22 12.70 7.02
N GLY A 75 6.34 11.72 6.13
CA GLY A 75 7.59 11.43 5.42
C GLY A 75 7.71 9.96 5.04
N ALA A 76 6.97 9.10 5.74
CA ALA A 76 6.85 7.69 5.41
C ALA A 76 6.13 7.48 4.07
N GLN A 77 6.42 6.35 3.43
CA GLN A 77 5.89 6.00 2.12
C GLN A 77 5.40 4.56 2.10
N LEU A 78 4.33 4.31 1.36
CA LEU A 78 3.83 2.98 1.06
C LEU A 78 4.19 2.62 -0.38
N ARG A 79 4.88 1.51 -0.59
CA ARG A 79 4.90 0.85 -1.89
C ARG A 79 3.80 -0.19 -1.91
N ILE A 80 2.88 -0.04 -2.85
CA ILE A 80 1.77 -0.98 -3.03
C ILE A 80 2.01 -1.74 -4.33
N SER A 81 1.94 -3.07 -4.23
CA SER A 81 2.02 -3.98 -5.37
C SER A 81 0.81 -4.90 -5.37
N ARG A 82 0.36 -5.29 -6.57
CA ARG A 82 -0.70 -6.29 -6.73
C ARG A 82 -0.28 -7.31 -7.76
N GLY A 83 -0.72 -8.55 -7.58
CA GLY A 83 -0.28 -9.63 -8.43
C GLY A 83 -1.08 -10.91 -8.28
N VAL A 84 -0.45 -12.00 -8.72
CA VAL A 84 -1.01 -13.35 -8.73
C VAL A 84 -0.20 -14.24 -7.80
N ASP A 85 -0.89 -15.00 -6.95
CA ASP A 85 -0.34 -16.16 -6.27
C ASP A 85 -0.66 -17.42 -7.09
N TYR A 86 0.37 -18.12 -7.54
CA TYR A 86 0.22 -19.29 -8.39
C TYR A 86 -0.07 -20.59 -7.60
N GLY A 87 -0.12 -20.53 -6.28
CA GLY A 87 -0.46 -21.67 -5.40
C GLY A 87 0.67 -22.68 -5.18
N ASN A 88 1.80 -22.55 -5.88
CA ASN A 88 3.01 -23.36 -5.71
C ASN A 88 4.09 -22.68 -4.85
N GLY A 89 3.73 -21.60 -4.15
CA GLY A 89 4.66 -20.74 -3.41
C GLY A 89 5.31 -19.63 -4.26
N GLU A 90 5.10 -19.62 -5.57
CA GLU A 90 5.53 -18.53 -6.44
C GLU A 90 4.46 -17.44 -6.52
N ARG A 91 4.91 -16.19 -6.48
CA ARG A 91 4.09 -15.00 -6.65
C ARG A 91 4.73 -14.07 -7.65
N GLU A 92 3.92 -13.44 -8.48
CA GLU A 92 4.36 -12.37 -9.37
C GLU A 92 3.63 -11.09 -9.02
N LEU A 93 4.38 -10.09 -8.54
CA LEU A 93 3.87 -8.82 -8.05
C LEU A 93 4.22 -7.68 -9.01
N VAL A 94 3.22 -6.86 -9.34
CA VAL A 94 3.37 -5.66 -10.16
C VAL A 94 3.18 -4.41 -9.30
N PRO A 95 4.12 -3.46 -9.30
CA PRO A 95 3.96 -2.22 -8.54
C PRO A 95 2.80 -1.38 -9.06
N LEU A 96 1.91 -0.97 -8.15
CA LEU A 96 0.86 0.03 -8.43
C LEU A 96 1.38 1.46 -8.25
N GLY A 97 2.34 1.63 -7.33
CA GLY A 97 3.05 2.88 -7.12
C GLY A 97 3.62 3.02 -5.72
N VAL A 98 4.27 4.17 -5.50
CA VAL A 98 4.74 4.62 -4.19
C VAL A 98 3.92 5.83 -3.76
N PHE A 99 3.36 5.77 -2.56
CA PHE A 99 2.44 6.76 -2.01
C PHE A 99 3.06 7.36 -0.76
N ARG A 100 3.20 8.68 -0.71
CA ARG A 100 3.54 9.37 0.54
C ARG A 100 2.32 9.32 1.45
N ILE A 101 2.51 8.95 2.71
CA ILE A 101 1.45 9.00 3.70
C ILE A 101 1.13 10.45 4.03
N ASP A 102 -0.15 10.80 3.99
CA ASP A 102 -0.65 12.12 4.36
C ASP A 102 -1.64 12.08 5.53
N GLU A 103 -2.27 10.93 5.79
CA GLU A 103 -3.16 10.76 6.94
C GLU A 103 -3.09 9.34 7.49
N VAL A 104 -3.13 9.22 8.83
CA VAL A 104 -3.36 7.97 9.55
C VAL A 104 -4.47 8.23 10.55
N SER A 105 -5.55 7.46 10.47
CA SER A 105 -6.74 7.62 11.30
C SER A 105 -7.28 6.27 11.76
N GLY A 106 -8.08 6.28 12.83
CA GLY A 106 -8.65 5.10 13.46
C GLY A 106 -8.80 5.30 14.97
N ASP A 107 -9.53 4.40 15.60
CA ASP A 107 -9.57 4.35 17.07
C ASP A 107 -8.28 3.70 17.59
N VAL A 108 -7.66 4.35 18.57
CA VAL A 108 -6.35 3.96 19.13
C VAL A 108 -6.45 2.68 19.97
N ASP A 109 -7.62 2.40 20.53
CA ASP A 109 -7.90 1.27 21.42
C ASP A 109 -8.70 0.17 20.69
N GLU A 110 -9.57 0.53 19.74
CA GLU A 110 -10.48 -0.41 19.05
C GLU A 110 -10.09 -0.71 17.59
N GLY A 111 -9.41 0.20 16.89
CA GLY A 111 -9.16 0.08 15.45
C GLY A 111 -10.44 0.11 14.58
N PRO A 112 -10.37 -0.24 13.28
CA PRO A 112 -9.17 -0.48 12.49
C PRO A 112 -8.43 0.81 12.14
N VAL A 113 -7.16 0.68 11.77
CA VAL A 113 -6.36 1.80 11.27
C VAL A 113 -6.56 1.95 9.77
N THR A 114 -6.75 3.19 9.33
CA THR A 114 -6.76 3.58 7.93
C THR A 114 -5.58 4.50 7.65
N ILE A 115 -4.74 4.12 6.69
CA ILE A 115 -3.64 4.93 6.18
C ILE A 115 -4.00 5.43 4.78
N GLN A 116 -4.00 6.74 4.61
CA GLN A 116 -4.19 7.36 3.31
C GLN A 116 -2.86 7.87 2.76
N GLY A 117 -2.75 7.86 1.43
CA GLY A 117 -1.57 8.34 0.76
C GLY A 117 -1.83 8.86 -0.63
N LYS A 118 -0.92 9.73 -1.07
CA LYS A 118 -0.92 10.34 -2.40
C LYS A 118 0.32 9.90 -3.13
N ALA A 119 0.20 9.59 -4.43
CA ALA A 119 1.36 9.15 -5.20
C ALA A 119 2.49 10.16 -5.12
N SER A 120 3.65 9.67 -4.74
CA SER A 120 4.87 10.48 -4.72
C SER A 120 5.22 10.83 -6.16
N ARG A 121 5.42 12.12 -6.41
CA ARG A 121 5.81 12.66 -7.73
C ARG A 121 7.26 12.31 -8.11
N TRP A 122 8.04 11.77 -7.18
CA TRP A 122 9.49 11.63 -7.28
C TRP A 122 9.96 10.17 -7.36
N TRP A 123 9.41 9.39 -8.28
CA TRP A 123 9.92 8.05 -8.64
C TRP A 123 9.56 7.73 -10.10
#